data_AF-A0A1C3NPL7-F1
#
_entry.id   AF-A0A1C3NPL7-F1
#
_cell.length_a   1.000
_cell.length_b   1.000
_cell.length_c   1.000
_cell.angle_alpha   90.00
_cell.angle_beta   90.00
_cell.angle_gamma   90.00
#
_symmetry.space_group_name_H-M   'P 1'
#
loop_
_entity.id
_entity.type
_entity.pdbx_description
1 polymer ?
#
loop_
_entity_poly.entity_id
_entity_poly.type
_entity_poly.pdbx_seq_one_letter_code
_entity_poly.pdbx_strand_id
1 'polypeptide(L)'
;MLGVHVYFHSRRYRPPSRVERGLAMLWLVIRRLLCFSVALSFWGGAVYMGYLVLTRAASPSLLWWSAGLLPFGYILLHLGLYGAGHKRYDWNEDKKVHAERKRRYGWRW
;
A
#
# COMPACT_ATOMS: atom_id res chain seq x y z
N MET A 1 17.81 -3.07 -3.14
CA MET A 1 17.11 -1.86 -2.64
C MET A 1 17.55 -1.40 -1.24
N LEU A 2 18.71 -1.80 -0.71
CA LEU A 2 19.20 -1.34 0.60
C LEU A 2 19.82 0.07 0.57
N GLY A 3 20.53 0.42 -0.52
CA GLY A 3 21.26 1.70 -0.62
C GLY A 3 20.37 2.95 -0.57
N VAL A 4 19.17 2.89 -1.18
CA VAL A 4 18.22 4.01 -1.16
C VAL A 4 17.67 4.22 0.25
N HIS A 5 17.36 3.13 0.96
CA HIS A 5 16.83 3.20 2.33
C HIS A 5 17.87 3.78 3.30
N VAL A 6 19.14 3.39 3.17
CA VAL A 6 20.25 3.92 4.00
C VAL A 6 20.54 5.39 3.66
N TYR A 7 20.51 5.78 2.39
CA TYR A 7 20.74 7.17 1.96
C TYR A 7 19.66 8.13 2.50
N PHE A 8 18.39 7.73 2.44
CA PHE A 8 17.29 8.51 3.02
C PHE A 8 17.32 8.54 4.55
N HIS A 9 17.87 7.50 5.19
CA HIS A 9 18.04 7.47 6.65
C HIS A 9 19.17 8.38 7.12
N SER A 10 20.31 8.43 6.41
CA SER A 10 21.45 9.28 6.79
C SER A 10 21.19 10.78 6.60
N ARG A 11 20.31 11.17 5.66
CA ARG A 11 19.93 12.57 5.40
C ARG A 11 18.67 13.03 6.14
N ARG A 12 18.23 12.36 7.22
CA ARG A 12 17.01 12.75 7.96
C ARG A 12 17.04 14.20 8.49
N TYR A 13 18.23 14.74 8.75
CA TYR A 13 18.46 16.08 9.31
C TYR A 13 18.71 17.20 8.29
N ARG A 14 18.81 16.92 6.98
CA ARG A 14 18.99 17.96 5.94
C ARG A 14 17.67 18.37 5.30
N PRO A 15 17.52 19.65 4.87
CA PRO A 15 16.36 20.09 4.14
C PRO A 15 16.25 19.30 2.83
N PRO A 16 15.06 18.77 2.48
CA PRO A 16 14.90 17.92 1.31
C PRO A 16 15.14 18.73 0.04
N SER A 17 16.02 18.22 -0.84
CA SER A 17 16.26 18.84 -2.14
C SER A 17 15.02 18.72 -3.05
N ARG A 18 14.90 19.59 -4.07
CA ARG A 18 13.79 19.53 -5.04
C ARG A 18 13.72 18.16 -5.74
N VAL A 19 14.86 17.55 -6.01
CA VAL A 19 14.97 16.22 -6.64
C VAL A 19 14.51 15.12 -5.68
N GLU A 20 14.90 15.18 -4.41
CA GLU A 20 14.44 14.22 -3.38
C GLU A 20 12.92 14.30 -3.19
N ARG A 21 12.32 15.51 -3.23
CA ARG A 21 10.86 15.68 -3.19
C ARG A 21 10.18 15.02 -4.39
N GLY A 22 10.71 15.23 -5.60
CA GLY A 22 10.20 14.62 -6.82
C GLY A 22 10.26 13.10 -6.78
N LEU A 23 11.41 12.52 -6.42
CA LEU A 23 11.58 11.08 -6.28
C LEU A 23 10.68 10.47 -5.20
N ALA A 24 10.53 11.15 -4.05
CA ALA A 24 9.66 10.68 -2.99
C ALA A 24 8.17 10.69 -3.41
N MET A 25 7.77 11.71 -4.18
CA MET A 25 6.42 11.79 -4.73
C MET A 25 6.18 10.74 -5.83
N LEU A 26 7.14 10.57 -6.74
CA LEU A 26 7.10 9.52 -7.77
C LEU A 26 6.98 8.13 -7.14
N TRP A 27 7.79 7.86 -6.11
CA TRP A 27 7.73 6.61 -5.37
C TRP A 27 6.37 6.39 -4.70
N LEU A 28 5.79 7.44 -4.09
CA LEU A 28 4.46 7.36 -3.50
C LEU A 28 3.40 7.02 -4.54
N VAL A 29 3.44 7.64 -5.72
CA VAL A 29 2.50 7.38 -6.81
C VAL A 29 2.65 5.96 -7.34
N ILE A 30 3.87 5.52 -7.64
CA ILE A 30 4.15 4.15 -8.11
C ILE A 30 3.65 3.14 -7.07
N ARG A 31 3.97 3.35 -5.79
CA ARG A 31 3.52 2.46 -4.70
C ARG A 31 2.01 2.40 -4.60
N ARG A 32 1.31 3.54 -4.66
CA ARG A 32 -0.16 3.59 -4.64
C ARG A 32 -0.75 2.84 -5.82
N LEU A 33 -0.27 3.11 -7.04
CA LEU A 33 -0.75 2.44 -8.25
C LEU A 33 -0.57 0.93 -8.15
N LEU A 34 0.63 0.46 -7.77
CA LEU A 34 0.89 -0.97 -7.60
C LEU A 34 -0.03 -1.59 -6.53
N CYS A 35 -0.12 -0.98 -5.35
CA CYS A 35 -0.94 -1.54 -4.27
C CYS A 35 -2.43 -1.53 -4.60
N PHE A 36 -2.93 -0.46 -5.24
CA PHE A 36 -4.34 -0.33 -5.59
C PHE A 36 -4.72 -1.26 -6.74
N SER A 37 -3.87 -1.40 -7.76
CA SER A 37 -4.10 -2.35 -8.85
C SER A 37 -4.17 -3.79 -8.32
N VAL A 38 -3.24 -4.17 -7.44
CA VAL A 38 -3.24 -5.53 -6.85
C VAL A 38 -4.44 -5.73 -5.93
N ALA A 39 -4.78 -4.74 -5.09
CA ALA A 39 -5.98 -4.81 -4.25
C ALA A 39 -7.27 -4.94 -5.07
N LEU A 40 -7.38 -4.18 -6.17
CA LEU A 40 -8.50 -4.24 -7.09
C LEU A 40 -8.60 -5.62 -7.76
N SER A 41 -7.48 -6.20 -8.19
CA SER A 41 -7.46 -7.57 -8.74
C SER A 41 -7.91 -8.61 -7.71
N PHE A 42 -7.48 -8.49 -6.45
CA PHE A 42 -7.92 -9.42 -5.40
C PHE A 42 -9.41 -9.30 -5.09
N TRP A 43 -9.92 -8.08 -4.98
CA TRP A 43 -11.35 -7.86 -4.73
C TRP A 43 -12.21 -8.21 -5.94
N GLY A 44 -11.78 -7.86 -7.15
CA GLY A 44 -12.43 -8.28 -8.40
C GLY A 44 -12.47 -9.81 -8.54
N GLY A 45 -11.36 -10.48 -8.22
CA GLY A 45 -11.29 -11.94 -8.17
C GLY A 45 -12.24 -12.53 -7.13
N ALA A 46 -12.30 -11.96 -5.92
CA ALA A 46 -13.21 -12.39 -4.86
C ALA A 46 -14.69 -12.27 -5.27
N VAL A 47 -15.07 -11.15 -5.91
CA VAL A 47 -16.43 -10.92 -6.45
C VAL A 47 -16.75 -11.91 -7.57
N TYR A 48 -15.81 -12.11 -8.49
CA TYR A 48 -15.97 -13.06 -9.61
C TYR A 48 -16.15 -14.50 -9.11
N MET A 49 -15.38 -14.92 -8.10
CA MET A 49 -15.55 -16.22 -7.45
C MET A 49 -16.93 -16.35 -6.79
N GLY A 50 -17.41 -15.30 -6.12
CA GLY A 50 -18.77 -15.28 -5.55
C GLY A 50 -19.85 -15.42 -6.62
N TYR A 51 -19.69 -14.74 -7.76
CA TYR A 51 -20.59 -14.87 -8.90
C TYR A 51 -20.62 -16.29 -9.49
N LEU A 52 -19.47 -16.96 -9.61
CA LEU A 52 -19.38 -18.35 -10.07
C LEU A 52 -20.11 -19.32 -9.13
N VAL A 53 -20.03 -19.09 -7.82
CA VAL A 53 -20.77 -19.90 -6.84
C VAL A 53 -22.27 -19.63 -6.94
N LEU A 54 -22.69 -18.38 -7.10
CA LEU A 54 -24.11 -18.00 -7.22
C LEU A 54 -24.77 -18.61 -8.46
N THR A 55 -24.04 -18.64 -9.58
CA THR A 55 -24.49 -19.26 -10.84
C THR A 55 -24.38 -20.79 -10.85
N ARG A 56 -24.00 -21.41 -9.71
CA ARG A 56 -23.75 -22.85 -9.55
C ARG A 56 -22.70 -23.41 -10.52
N ALA A 57 -21.87 -22.55 -11.10
CA ALA A 57 -20.77 -22.92 -11.99
C ALA A 57 -19.53 -23.42 -11.23
N ALA A 58 -19.50 -23.25 -9.90
CA ALA A 58 -18.39 -23.66 -9.07
C ALA A 58 -18.82 -24.14 -7.67
N SER A 59 -17.92 -24.87 -7.01
CA SER A 59 -18.15 -25.38 -5.65
C SER A 59 -18.28 -24.26 -4.62
N PRO A 60 -19.19 -24.36 -3.64
CA PRO A 60 -19.29 -23.41 -2.52
C PRO A 60 -17.99 -23.27 -1.72
N SER A 61 -17.06 -24.22 -1.80
CA SER A 61 -15.74 -24.13 -1.15
C SER A 61 -14.90 -22.94 -1.65
N LEU A 62 -15.18 -22.39 -2.83
CA LEU A 62 -14.56 -21.16 -3.34
C LEU A 62 -14.92 -19.91 -2.52
N LEU A 63 -16.02 -19.93 -1.76
CA LEU A 63 -16.36 -18.83 -0.86
C LEU A 63 -15.33 -18.66 0.25
N TRP A 64 -14.69 -19.74 0.72
CA TRP A 64 -13.61 -19.66 1.69
C TRP A 64 -12.38 -18.96 1.12
N TRP A 65 -12.03 -19.25 -0.14
CA TRP A 65 -10.97 -18.56 -0.85
C TRP A 65 -11.29 -17.08 -1.07
N SER A 66 -12.52 -16.78 -1.51
CA SER A 66 -13.00 -15.40 -1.69
C SER A 66 -12.95 -14.60 -0.38
N ALA A 67 -13.43 -15.18 0.73
CA ALA A 67 -13.36 -14.58 2.06
C ALA A 67 -11.91 -14.33 2.50
N GLY A 68 -10.99 -15.25 2.19
CA GLY A 68 -9.56 -15.10 2.46
C GLY A 68 -8.92 -13.95 1.70
N LEU A 69 -9.34 -13.64 0.47
CA LEU A 69 -8.77 -12.58 -0.36
C LEU A 69 -9.12 -11.16 0.10
N LEU A 70 -10.27 -10.96 0.76
CA LEU A 70 -10.72 -9.67 1.26
C LEU A 70 -9.73 -8.98 2.21
N PRO A 71 -9.23 -9.63 3.29
CA PRO A 71 -8.27 -9.01 4.19
C PRO A 71 -6.93 -8.69 3.50
N PHE A 72 -6.50 -9.48 2.52
CA PHE A 72 -5.27 -9.16 1.75
C PHE A 72 -5.41 -7.87 0.96
N GLY A 73 -6.55 -7.66 0.29
CA GLY A 73 -6.81 -6.39 -0.40
C GLY A 73 -6.84 -5.19 0.55
N TYR A 74 -7.40 -5.37 1.76
CA TYR A 74 -7.38 -4.32 2.80
C TYR A 74 -5.96 -3.97 3.27
N ILE A 75 -5.11 -4.97 3.50
CA ILE A 75 -3.70 -4.76 3.88
C ILE A 75 -2.96 -3.98 2.79
N LEU A 76 -3.17 -4.34 1.52
CA LEU A 76 -2.57 -3.65 0.39
C LEU A 76 -3.06 -2.22 0.25
N LEU A 77 -4.35 -1.94 0.47
CA LEU A 77 -4.86 -0.57 0.51
C LEU A 77 -4.22 0.25 1.63
N HIS A 78 -4.08 -0.32 2.82
CA HIS A 78 -3.42 0.33 3.94
C HIS A 78 -1.95 0.69 3.61
N LEU A 79 -1.24 -0.28 3.03
CA LEU A 79 0.15 -0.09 2.59
C LEU A 79 0.27 0.91 1.42
N GLY A 80 -0.70 0.95 0.51
CA GLY A 80 -0.76 1.93 -0.58
C GLY A 80 -0.94 3.35 -0.04
N LEU A 81 -1.91 3.53 0.85
CA LEU A 81 -2.28 4.83 1.43
C LEU A 81 -1.17 5.40 2.32
N TYR A 82 -0.79 4.66 3.37
CA TYR A 82 0.15 5.14 4.38
C TYR A 82 1.58 4.70 4.08
N GLY A 83 1.75 3.45 3.65
CA GLY A 83 3.05 2.78 3.53
C GLY A 83 3.55 2.27 4.87
N ALA A 84 4.64 1.52 4.84
CA ALA A 84 5.26 1.01 6.06
C ALA A 84 5.94 2.15 6.85
N GLY A 85 5.66 2.17 8.15
CA GLY A 85 6.30 2.96 9.19
C GLY A 85 7.72 2.45 9.51
N HIS A 86 8.27 2.89 10.65
CA HIS A 86 9.63 2.49 11.03
C HIS A 86 9.64 1.12 11.70
N LYS A 87 8.59 0.76 12.46
CA LYS A 87 8.39 -0.58 12.99
C LYS A 87 7.47 -1.38 12.08
N ARG A 88 7.92 -2.57 11.68
CA ARG A 88 7.03 -3.58 11.09
C ARG A 88 5.95 -3.90 12.13
N TYR A 89 4.68 -3.86 11.73
CA TYR A 89 3.48 -4.23 12.50
C TYR A 89 2.84 -3.17 13.40
N ASP A 90 3.33 -1.93 13.46
CA ASP A 90 2.64 -0.83 14.19
C ASP A 90 1.82 0.06 13.24
N TRP A 91 0.54 -0.27 13.09
CA TRP A 91 -0.39 0.43 12.20
C TRP A 91 -0.69 1.88 12.65
N ASN A 92 -0.48 2.19 13.93
CA ASN A 92 -0.62 3.55 14.43
C ASN A 92 0.61 4.41 14.10
N GLU A 93 1.78 3.79 13.99
CA GLU A 93 3.01 4.47 13.57
C GLU A 93 2.98 4.82 12.08
N ASP A 94 2.40 3.97 11.24
CA ASP A 94 2.28 4.18 9.79
C ASP A 94 1.64 5.53 9.45
N LYS A 95 0.56 5.90 10.15
CA LYS A 95 -0.12 7.20 9.98
C LYS A 95 0.76 8.37 10.38
N LYS A 96 1.47 8.26 11.52
CA LYS A 96 2.36 9.32 12.02
C LYS A 96 3.54 9.54 11.06
N VAL A 97 4.17 8.45 10.61
CA VAL A 97 5.26 8.50 9.65
C VAL A 97 4.81 9.06 8.30
N HIS A 98 3.59 8.72 7.86
CA HIS A 98 3.01 9.32 6.66
C HIS A 98 2.82 10.84 6.82
N ALA A 99 2.27 11.29 7.96
CA ALA A 99 2.10 12.71 8.26
C ALA A 99 3.43 13.47 8.34
N GLU A 100 4.46 12.88 8.95
CA GLU A 100 5.82 13.43 8.98
C GLU A 100 6.41 13.57 7.57
N ARG A 101 6.28 12.53 6.73
CA ARG A 101 6.72 12.57 5.33
C ARG A 101 5.94 13.60 4.51
N LYS A 102 4.63 13.69 4.71
CA LYS A 102 3.76 14.70 4.09
C LYS A 102 4.21 16.12 4.43
N ARG A 103 4.47 16.40 5.72
CA ARG A 103 4.98 17.69 6.19
C ARG A 103 6.38 18.00 5.66
N ARG A 104 7.28 17.02 5.63
CA ARG A 104 8.67 17.19 5.18
C ARG A 104 8.76 17.46 3.67
N TYR A 105 8.02 16.72 2.87
CA TYR A 105 8.07 16.82 1.41
C TYR A 105 7.03 17.78 0.82
N GLY A 106 6.13 18.33 1.63
CA GLY A 106 5.11 19.29 1.19
C GLY A 106 4.03 18.66 0.31
N TRP A 107 3.70 17.39 0.53
CA TRP A 107 2.66 16.71 -0.24
C TRP A 107 1.28 17.33 0.09
N ARG A 108 0.52 17.73 -0.93
CA ARG A 108 -0.83 18.29 -0.75
C ARG A 108 -1.90 17.21 -0.49
N TRP A 109 -1.55 15.94 -0.75
CA TRP A 109 -2.42 14.76 -0.73
C TRP A 109 -1.96 13.81 0.35
#